data_AF-A0A954KF43-F1
#
_entry.id   AF-A0A954KF43-F1
#
_cell.length_a   1.000
_cell.length_b   1.000
_cell.length_c   1.000
_cell.angle_alpha   90.00
_cell.angle_beta   90.00
_cell.angle_gamma   90.00
#
_symmetry.space_group_name_H-M   'P 1'
#
loop_
_entity.id
_entity.type
_entity.pdbx_description
1 polymer ?
#
loop_
_entity_poly.entity_id
_entity_poly.type
_entity_poly.pdbx_seq_one_letter_code
_entity_poly.pdbx_strand_id
1 'polypeptide(L)'
;NTYGNRWVAKPMRGHGNVTGADQVVSWSTGYPFGVNLGRGYPRFNPGEFTTTDLLARGEADAALIIASDPMSNFSQPARDHLAKIPVVCLDPKLSETAKVAAVAFTTATYGINTPGTVYRMDDVPIPLRPAFESRYKSDYEILKAIEQRIRQRQLSAG
;
A
#
# COMPACT_ATOMS: atom_id res chain seq x y z
N ASN A 1 -23.19 -33.70 -30.06
CA ASN A 1 -23.11 -33.42 -28.62
C ASN A 1 -21.66 -33.03 -28.31
N THR A 2 -21.29 -31.77 -28.54
CA THR A 2 -19.90 -31.32 -28.51
C THR A 2 -19.63 -30.66 -27.15
N TYR A 3 -19.41 -31.47 -26.12
CA TYR A 3 -18.93 -30.97 -24.84
C TYR A 3 -17.46 -30.57 -25.01
N GLY A 4 -17.21 -29.31 -25.36
CA GLY A 4 -15.86 -28.74 -25.40
C GLY A 4 -15.30 -28.64 -23.99
N ASN A 5 -14.08 -29.13 -23.79
CA ASN A 5 -13.35 -29.04 -22.54
C ASN A 5 -13.06 -27.58 -22.19
N ARG A 6 -13.83 -26.98 -21.28
CA ARG A 6 -13.60 -25.62 -20.78
C ARG A 6 -12.81 -25.67 -19.48
N TRP A 7 -11.71 -24.92 -19.45
CA TRP A 7 -10.85 -24.78 -18.28
C TRP A 7 -10.76 -23.32 -17.90
N VAL A 8 -10.72 -23.04 -16.59
CA VAL A 8 -10.55 -21.70 -16.03
C VAL A 8 -9.48 -21.77 -14.95
N ALA A 9 -8.63 -20.76 -14.88
CA ALA A 9 -7.65 -20.58 -13.82
C ALA A 9 -7.88 -19.23 -13.14
N LYS A 10 -7.72 -19.19 -11.82
CA LYS A 10 -7.76 -17.94 -11.04
C LYS A 10 -6.63 -17.90 -10.03
N PRO A 11 -5.85 -16.80 -9.96
CA PRO A 11 -4.80 -16.67 -8.96
C PRO A 11 -5.40 -16.53 -7.55
N MET A 12 -4.86 -17.30 -6.61
CA MET A 12 -5.18 -17.18 -5.19
C MET A 12 -4.46 -15.96 -4.61
N ARG A 13 -5.14 -14.81 -4.61
CA ARG A 13 -4.61 -13.56 -4.07
C ARG A 13 -4.55 -13.60 -2.54
N GLY A 14 -3.47 -13.08 -1.95
CA GLY A 14 -3.17 -13.24 -0.52
C GLY A 14 -3.99 -12.32 0.40
N HIS A 15 -3.68 -11.02 0.38
CA HIS A 15 -4.26 -10.06 1.35
C HIS A 15 -5.69 -9.64 0.98
N GLY A 16 -6.47 -9.25 2.00
CA GLY A 16 -7.90 -8.94 1.91
C GLY A 16 -8.29 -7.85 0.90
N ASN A 17 -7.35 -7.01 0.46
CA ASN A 17 -7.60 -6.02 -0.59
C ASN A 17 -6.44 -5.80 -1.58
N VAL A 18 -5.55 -6.80 -1.77
CA VAL A 18 -4.46 -6.65 -2.75
C VAL A 18 -5.01 -6.45 -4.18
N THR A 19 -6.10 -7.14 -4.51
CA THR A 19 -6.80 -6.94 -5.79
C THR A 19 -7.30 -5.50 -5.92
N GLY A 20 -7.84 -4.91 -4.85
CA GLY A 20 -8.37 -3.55 -4.90
C GLY A 20 -7.28 -2.51 -5.05
N ALA A 21 -6.13 -2.70 -4.40
CA ALA A 21 -4.96 -1.86 -4.62
C ALA A 21 -4.52 -1.90 -6.09
N ASP A 22 -4.39 -3.09 -6.67
CA ASP A 22 -4.03 -3.25 -8.08
C ASP A 22 -5.05 -2.60 -9.02
N GLN A 23 -6.35 -2.75 -8.75
CA GLN A 23 -7.43 -2.12 -9.54
C GLN A 23 -7.34 -0.59 -9.47
N VAL A 24 -7.20 -0.03 -8.25
CA VAL A 24 -7.10 1.42 -8.04
C VAL A 24 -5.91 2.01 -8.78
N VAL A 25 -4.72 1.44 -8.59
CA VAL A 25 -3.51 1.94 -9.23
C VAL A 25 -3.63 1.78 -10.76
N SER A 26 -4.22 0.69 -11.25
CA SER A 26 -4.44 0.46 -12.68
C SER A 26 -5.32 1.53 -13.31
N TRP A 27 -6.51 1.83 -12.75
CA TRP A 27 -7.37 2.85 -13.37
C TRP A 27 -6.83 4.27 -13.20
N SER A 28 -6.03 4.52 -12.14
CA SER A 28 -5.46 5.85 -11.90
C SER A 28 -4.20 6.13 -12.72
N THR A 29 -3.43 5.10 -13.09
CA THR A 29 -2.08 5.28 -13.67
C THR A 29 -1.85 4.50 -14.96
N GLY A 30 -2.72 3.55 -15.31
CA GLY A 30 -2.53 2.61 -16.40
C GLY A 30 -1.77 1.32 -16.03
N TYR A 31 -1.29 1.20 -14.78
CA TYR A 31 -0.42 0.09 -14.34
C TYR A 31 -0.81 -0.43 -12.95
N PRO A 32 -0.60 -1.72 -12.63
CA PRO A 32 -1.14 -2.32 -11.41
C PRO A 32 -0.32 -2.11 -10.14
N PHE A 33 0.99 -1.93 -10.22
CA PHE A 33 1.90 -1.72 -9.08
C PHE A 33 3.23 -1.16 -9.58
N GLY A 34 4.21 -0.88 -8.70
CA GLY A 34 5.57 -0.52 -9.14
C GLY A 34 5.61 0.71 -10.06
N VAL A 35 4.84 1.74 -9.72
CA VAL A 35 4.67 2.95 -10.54
C VAL A 35 5.53 4.07 -10.00
N ASN A 36 6.37 4.66 -10.86
CA ASN A 36 7.18 5.83 -10.55
C ASN A 36 6.55 7.09 -11.16
N LEU A 37 6.25 8.09 -10.32
CA LEU A 37 5.65 9.37 -10.71
C LEU A 37 6.65 10.54 -10.74
N GLY A 38 7.94 10.30 -10.50
CA GLY A 38 8.96 11.35 -10.32
C GLY A 38 9.20 12.25 -11.54
N ARG A 39 8.77 11.85 -12.74
CA ARG A 39 8.83 12.69 -13.96
C ARG A 39 7.55 13.47 -14.25
N GLY A 40 6.56 13.44 -13.34
CA GLY A 40 5.26 14.07 -13.54
C GLY A 40 4.28 13.22 -14.38
N TYR A 41 4.68 12.03 -14.82
CA TYR A 41 3.82 11.05 -15.49
C TYR A 41 4.16 9.63 -15.02
N PRO A 42 3.20 8.67 -15.08
CA PRO A 42 3.44 7.29 -14.66
C PRO A 42 4.48 6.57 -15.51
N ARG A 43 5.44 5.91 -14.85
CA ARG A 43 6.35 4.95 -15.47
C ARG A 43 6.26 3.62 -14.71
N PHE A 44 6.23 2.52 -15.44
CA PHE A 44 6.09 1.17 -14.89
C PHE A 44 7.16 0.27 -15.46
N ASN A 45 7.96 -0.31 -14.57
CA ASN A 45 8.98 -1.30 -14.91
C ASN A 45 9.28 -2.15 -13.67
N PRO A 46 8.62 -3.32 -13.51
CA PRO A 46 8.92 -4.25 -12.42
C PRO A 46 10.40 -4.64 -12.40
N GLY A 47 10.99 -4.70 -11.21
CA GLY A 47 12.44 -4.84 -11.01
C GLY A 47 13.16 -3.49 -10.94
N GLU A 48 12.68 -2.47 -11.65
CA GLU A 48 13.20 -1.09 -11.49
C GLU A 48 12.45 -0.35 -10.38
N PHE A 49 11.11 -0.31 -10.43
CA PHE A 49 10.28 0.54 -9.55
C PHE A 49 9.50 -0.22 -8.46
N THR A 50 9.76 -1.52 -8.31
CA THR A 50 9.20 -2.32 -7.22
C THR A 50 9.90 -2.03 -5.90
N THR A 51 9.13 -1.93 -4.80
CA THR A 51 9.63 -1.45 -3.51
C THR A 51 10.81 -2.26 -2.97
N THR A 52 10.77 -3.59 -3.11
CA THR A 52 11.89 -4.46 -2.66
C THR A 52 13.18 -4.16 -3.42
N ASP A 53 13.10 -3.84 -4.72
CA ASP A 53 14.27 -3.58 -5.56
C ASP A 53 14.83 -2.18 -5.33
N LEU A 54 13.96 -1.17 -5.21
CA LEU A 54 14.34 0.21 -4.83
C LEU A 54 15.07 0.24 -3.49
N LEU A 55 14.57 -0.50 -2.50
CA LEU A 55 15.19 -0.58 -1.18
C LEU A 55 16.50 -1.39 -1.23
N ALA A 56 16.54 -2.52 -1.93
CA ALA A 56 17.74 -3.33 -2.02
C ALA A 56 18.90 -2.60 -2.72
N ARG A 57 18.61 -1.68 -3.65
CA ARG A 57 19.60 -0.83 -4.32
C ARG A 57 19.92 0.47 -3.57
N GLY A 58 19.23 0.75 -2.47
CA GLY A 58 19.47 1.95 -1.66
C GLY A 58 18.99 3.26 -2.30
N GLU A 59 18.05 3.19 -3.25
CA GLU A 59 17.63 4.36 -4.05
C GLU A 59 16.62 5.27 -3.32
N ALA A 60 15.80 4.69 -2.43
CA ALA A 60 14.83 5.44 -1.65
C ALA A 60 15.50 6.15 -0.47
N ASP A 61 15.17 7.41 -0.23
CA ASP A 61 15.69 8.22 0.88
C ASP A 61 14.71 8.33 2.06
N ALA A 62 13.43 7.96 1.85
CA ALA A 62 12.40 7.83 2.87
C ALA A 62 11.34 6.80 2.44
N ALA A 63 10.58 6.25 3.40
CA ALA A 63 9.51 5.29 3.13
C ALA A 63 8.21 5.59 3.88
N LEU A 64 7.08 5.48 3.18
CA LEU A 64 5.74 5.45 3.76
C LEU A 64 5.15 4.06 3.59
N ILE A 65 4.97 3.34 4.68
CA ILE A 65 4.45 1.96 4.70
C ILE A 65 3.04 1.97 5.27
N ILE A 66 2.08 1.41 4.53
CA ILE A 66 0.66 1.40 4.89
C ILE A 66 0.19 -0.05 4.89
N ALA A 67 -0.34 -0.52 6.04
CA ALA A 67 -0.93 -1.84 6.23
C ALA A 67 -0.08 -3.01 5.68
N SER A 68 1.25 -2.91 5.82
CA SER A 68 2.22 -3.88 5.32
C SER A 68 3.43 -3.97 6.26
N ASP A 69 4.12 -5.12 6.24
CA ASP A 69 5.25 -5.40 7.14
C ASP A 69 6.52 -5.84 6.37
N PRO A 70 7.18 -4.92 5.62
CA PRO A 70 8.40 -5.21 4.87
C PRO A 70 9.56 -5.71 5.76
N MET A 71 9.67 -5.28 7.01
CA MET A 71 10.72 -5.79 7.92
C MET A 71 10.61 -7.29 8.20
N SER A 72 9.41 -7.85 8.13
CA SER A 72 9.19 -9.29 8.26
C SER A 72 9.33 -10.04 6.94
N ASN A 73 9.01 -9.39 5.81
CA ASN A 73 8.69 -10.08 4.56
C ASN A 73 9.64 -9.81 3.39
N PHE A 74 10.50 -8.79 3.49
CA PHE A 74 11.44 -8.44 2.41
C PHE A 74 12.81 -9.10 2.57
N SER A 75 13.61 -9.04 1.49
CA SER A 75 14.98 -9.53 1.47
C SER A 75 15.88 -8.78 2.46
N GLN A 76 16.97 -9.42 2.91
CA GLN A 76 17.91 -8.78 3.85
C GLN A 76 18.43 -7.42 3.36
N PRO A 77 18.87 -7.25 2.10
CA PRO A 77 19.36 -5.95 1.62
C PRO A 77 18.29 -4.84 1.70
N ALA A 78 17.04 -5.16 1.37
CA ALA A 78 15.94 -4.20 1.47
C ALA A 78 15.66 -3.79 2.92
N ARG A 79 15.72 -4.74 3.86
CA ARG A 79 15.53 -4.47 5.29
C ARG A 79 16.67 -3.64 5.86
N ASP A 80 17.91 -3.93 5.48
CA ASP A 80 19.10 -3.19 5.92
C ASP A 80 19.05 -1.73 5.50
N HIS A 81 18.55 -1.45 4.30
CA HIS A 81 18.36 -0.07 3.82
C HIS A 81 17.17 0.61 4.48
N LEU A 82 16.03 -0.10 4.60
CA LEU A 82 14.83 0.43 5.25
C LEU A 82 15.10 0.86 6.69
N ALA A 83 15.98 0.15 7.42
CA ALA A 83 16.39 0.51 8.77
C ALA A 83 17.27 1.77 8.88
N LYS A 84 17.81 2.29 7.76
CA LYS A 84 18.70 3.46 7.73
C LYS A 84 18.00 4.75 7.31
N ILE A 85 16.83 4.67 6.71
CA ILE A 85 16.08 5.82 6.19
C ILE A 85 14.89 6.18 7.09
N PRO A 86 14.35 7.41 7.03
CA PRO A 86 13.14 7.76 7.74
C PRO A 86 11.95 6.94 7.25
N VAL A 87 11.34 6.16 8.14
CA VAL A 87 10.15 5.37 7.86
C VAL A 87 8.94 5.93 8.61
N VAL A 88 7.86 6.17 7.87
CA VAL A 88 6.53 6.44 8.42
C VAL A 88 5.66 5.20 8.21
N CYS A 89 5.06 4.68 9.27
CA CYS A 89 4.23 3.48 9.23
C CYS A 89 2.79 3.79 9.67
N LEU A 90 1.80 3.32 8.90
CA LEU A 90 0.38 3.33 9.24
C LEU A 90 -0.10 1.88 9.32
N ASP A 91 -0.41 1.40 10.52
CA ASP A 91 -0.79 0.00 10.73
C ASP A 91 -1.80 -0.10 11.89
N PRO A 92 -2.89 -0.90 11.77
CA PRO A 92 -3.77 -1.15 12.91
C PRO A 92 -3.11 -1.96 14.02
N LYS A 93 -2.00 -2.67 13.74
CA LYS A 93 -1.25 -3.48 14.71
C LYS A 93 0.21 -3.06 14.79
N LEU A 94 0.86 -3.40 15.90
CA LEU A 94 2.31 -3.23 16.05
C LEU A 94 3.05 -4.32 15.25
N SER A 95 3.53 -3.96 14.05
CA SER A 95 4.35 -4.81 13.18
C SER A 95 5.86 -4.61 13.42
N GLU A 96 6.72 -5.49 12.87
CA GLU A 96 8.18 -5.30 12.95
C GLU A 96 8.61 -4.00 12.26
N THR A 97 7.92 -3.63 11.19
CA THR A 97 8.12 -2.36 10.50
C THR A 97 7.73 -1.17 11.37
N ALA A 98 6.62 -1.25 12.11
CA ALA A 98 6.22 -0.19 13.03
C ALA A 98 7.22 0.02 14.18
N LYS A 99 7.89 -1.05 14.66
CA LYS A 99 8.89 -0.96 15.73
C LYS A 99 10.14 -0.18 15.35
N VAL A 100 10.51 -0.17 14.07
CA VAL A 100 11.69 0.55 13.56
C VAL A 100 11.34 1.88 12.90
N ALA A 101 10.06 2.22 12.81
CA ALA A 101 9.60 3.45 12.17
C ALA A 101 9.96 4.69 12.98
N ALA A 102 10.37 5.75 12.29
CA ALA A 102 10.58 7.07 12.89
C ALA A 102 9.25 7.68 13.36
N VAL A 103 8.16 7.40 12.64
CA VAL A 103 6.79 7.75 13.03
C VAL A 103 5.87 6.56 12.77
N ALA A 104 5.19 6.08 13.80
CA ALA A 104 4.19 5.01 13.68
C ALA A 104 2.80 5.51 14.10
N PHE A 105 1.85 5.48 13.17
CA PHE A 105 0.45 5.77 13.43
C PHE A 105 -0.32 4.46 13.61
N THR A 106 -0.98 4.31 14.75
CA THR A 106 -2.03 3.29 14.91
C THR A 106 -3.30 3.76 14.19
N THR A 107 -3.75 2.98 13.22
CA THR A 107 -4.97 3.27 12.44
C THR A 107 -6.17 2.45 12.90
N ALA A 108 -7.37 2.93 12.60
CA ALA A 108 -8.59 2.13 12.66
C ALA A 108 -8.51 0.96 11.67
N THR A 109 -9.03 -0.21 12.04
CA THR A 109 -8.97 -1.39 11.16
C THR A 109 -10.08 -1.34 10.12
N TYR A 110 -9.73 -1.42 8.83
CA TYR A 110 -10.74 -1.45 7.76
C TYR A 110 -11.65 -2.67 7.88
N GLY A 111 -12.95 -2.46 7.65
CA GLY A 111 -13.96 -3.51 7.71
C GLY A 111 -14.39 -3.93 9.12
N ILE A 112 -13.63 -3.56 10.14
CA ILE A 112 -14.06 -3.64 11.54
C ILE A 112 -14.54 -2.28 12.02
N ASN A 113 -13.76 -1.23 11.74
CA ASN A 113 -13.97 0.12 12.23
C ASN A 113 -14.30 1.14 11.16
N THR A 114 -13.78 0.96 9.95
CA THR A 114 -13.97 1.92 8.86
C THR A 114 -14.66 1.27 7.68
N PRO A 115 -15.59 1.99 7.02
CA PRO A 115 -16.21 1.51 5.79
C PRO A 115 -15.18 1.57 4.66
N GLY A 116 -15.50 0.95 3.54
CA GLY A 116 -14.65 0.95 2.35
C GLY A 116 -15.06 -0.12 1.38
N THR A 117 -14.29 -0.28 0.31
CA THR A 117 -14.50 -1.34 -0.68
C THR A 117 -13.26 -2.21 -0.74
N VAL A 118 -13.47 -3.52 -0.65
CA VAL A 118 -12.43 -4.50 -0.93
C VAL A 118 -12.77 -5.26 -2.20
N TYR A 119 -11.76 -5.68 -2.94
CA TYR A 119 -11.95 -6.56 -4.09
C TYR A 119 -11.54 -7.96 -3.71
N ARG A 120 -12.46 -8.91 -3.88
CA ARG A 120 -12.16 -10.33 -3.73
C ARG A 120 -11.19 -10.77 -4.84
N MET A 121 -10.58 -11.94 -4.68
CA MET A 121 -9.62 -12.47 -5.65
C MET A 121 -10.16 -12.52 -7.09
N ASP A 122 -11.48 -12.67 -7.28
CA ASP A 122 -12.21 -12.68 -8.55
C ASP A 122 -12.63 -11.30 -9.08
N ASP A 123 -12.04 -10.23 -8.56
CA ASP A 123 -12.28 -8.84 -8.95
C ASP A 123 -13.69 -8.32 -8.62
N VAL A 124 -14.46 -9.07 -7.82
CA VAL A 124 -15.76 -8.64 -7.32
C VAL A 124 -15.58 -7.61 -6.20
N PRO A 125 -16.11 -6.37 -6.34
CA PRO A 125 -16.07 -5.38 -5.28
C PRO A 125 -17.08 -5.73 -4.19
N ILE A 126 -16.64 -5.67 -2.94
CA ILE A 126 -17.43 -5.95 -1.74
C ILE A 126 -17.38 -4.72 -0.82
N PRO A 127 -18.52 -4.07 -0.55
CA PRO A 127 -18.58 -2.99 0.43
C PRO A 127 -18.43 -3.56 1.84
N LEU A 128 -17.53 -2.98 2.60
CA LEU A 128 -17.26 -3.31 3.98
C LEU A 128 -18.32 -2.70 4.91
N ARG A 129 -18.69 -3.44 5.96
CA ARG A 129 -19.68 -3.03 6.96
C ARG A 129 -19.03 -3.01 8.33
N PRO A 130 -18.63 -1.83 8.84
CA PRO A 130 -18.03 -1.70 10.16
C PRO A 130 -18.95 -2.23 11.25
N ALA A 131 -18.37 -2.90 12.25
CA ALA A 131 -19.09 -3.45 13.40
C ALA A 131 -18.88 -2.62 14.67
N PHE A 132 -17.75 -1.90 14.79
CA PHE A 132 -17.38 -1.19 16.01
C PHE A 132 -16.74 0.16 15.68
N GLU A 133 -16.98 1.17 16.52
CA GLU A 133 -16.23 2.42 16.41
C GLU A 133 -14.77 2.26 16.84
N SER A 134 -13.92 3.17 16.38
CA SER A 134 -12.50 3.22 16.74
C SER A 134 -12.17 4.61 17.29
N ARG A 135 -11.35 4.65 18.36
CA ARG A 135 -10.73 5.89 18.85
C ARG A 135 -9.62 6.41 17.92
N TYR A 136 -9.08 5.54 17.07
CA TYR A 136 -8.05 5.86 16.10
C TYR A 136 -8.68 6.35 14.79
N LYS A 137 -7.96 7.23 14.09
CA LYS A 137 -8.33 7.68 12.75
C LYS A 137 -8.12 6.57 11.71
N SER A 138 -8.86 6.64 10.61
CA SER A 138 -8.61 5.82 9.43
C SER A 138 -7.28 6.18 8.75
N ASP A 139 -6.75 5.24 7.97
CA ASP A 139 -5.65 5.49 7.05
C ASP A 139 -5.98 6.64 6.07
N TYR A 140 -7.20 6.68 5.53
CA TYR A 140 -7.69 7.76 4.68
C TYR A 140 -7.57 9.14 5.33
N GLU A 141 -8.05 9.31 6.56
CA GLU A 141 -8.00 10.59 7.26
C GLU A 141 -6.57 11.05 7.53
N ILE A 142 -5.69 10.12 7.91
CA ILE A 142 -4.27 10.42 8.16
C ILE A 142 -3.59 10.82 6.85
N LEU A 143 -3.78 10.04 5.77
CA LEU A 143 -3.20 10.33 4.46
C LEU A 143 -3.70 11.67 3.92
N LYS A 144 -4.99 12.00 4.11
CA LYS A 144 -5.55 13.29 3.70
C LYS A 144 -4.93 14.45 4.45
N ALA A 145 -4.71 14.31 5.77
CA ALA A 145 -4.06 15.33 6.58
C ALA A 145 -2.59 15.53 6.17
N ILE A 146 -1.86 14.44 5.89
CA ILE A 146 -0.49 14.48 5.38
C ILE A 146 -0.45 15.19 4.01
N GLU A 147 -1.31 14.80 3.08
CA GLU A 147 -1.42 15.41 1.75
C GLU A 147 -1.63 16.93 1.85
N GLN A 148 -2.60 17.36 2.66
CA GLN A 148 -2.89 18.78 2.88
C GLN A 148 -1.67 19.52 3.43
N ARG A 149 -0.96 18.93 4.41
CA ARG A 149 0.21 19.56 5.01
C ARG A 149 1.39 19.67 4.04
N ILE A 150 1.60 18.65 3.21
CA ILE A 150 2.63 18.68 2.14
C ILE A 150 2.31 19.79 1.15
N ARG A 151 1.07 19.87 0.66
CA ARG A 151 0.66 20.93 -0.29
C ARG A 151 0.86 22.32 0.28
N GLN A 152 0.47 22.55 1.54
CA GLN A 152 0.71 23.83 2.22
C GLN A 152 2.20 24.18 2.24
N ARG A 153 3.07 23.22 2.62
CA ARG A 153 4.53 23.46 2.67
C ARG A 153 5.13 23.72 1.30
N GLN A 154 4.67 23.03 0.26
CA GLN A 154 5.12 23.26 -1.12
C GLN A 154 4.71 24.65 -1.62
N LEU A 155 3.49 25.10 -1.31
CA LEU A 155 2.99 26.43 -1.68
C LEU A 155 3.68 27.56 -0.89
N SER A 156 4.07 27.33 0.36
CA SER A 156 4.80 28.32 1.16
C SER A 156 6.30 28.40 0.85
N ALA A 157 6.83 27.43 0.10
CA ALA A 157 8.25 27.36 -0.27
C ALA A 157 8.54 27.89 -1.69
N GLY A 158 7.51 28.22 -2.48
CA GLY A 158 7.60 28.87 -3.79
C GLY A 158 7.20 30.34 -3.68
#